data_AF-A0A3P5XK33-F1
#
_entry.id   AF-A0A3P5XK33-F1
#
_cell.length_a   1.000
_cell.length_b   1.000
_cell.length_c   1.000
_cell.angle_alpha   90.00
_cell.angle_beta   90.00
_cell.angle_gamma   90.00
#
_symmetry.space_group_name_H-M   'P 1'
#
loop_
_entity.id
_entity.type
_entity.pdbx_description
1 polymer ?
#
loop_
_entity_poly.entity_id
_entity_poly.type
_entity_poly.pdbx_seq_one_letter_code
_entity_poly.pdbx_strand_id
1 'polypeptide(L)'
;MTPAPFNIAAVVQRGRLGFEALLLAASLRRADPGFRGRLLLMEPQPGRLWPDDPRLPEGGLRERLTALGAEFVPFESRIFGEPYAYGNKIEGLAALPDEPFLFLDTDTLITGAVSALPCDFDRPAASMRREGTWPQIELYGPGYAETWGALYRRYGLDFQASLDLSWPDEYWQRYMYFNAGWFFHKSPRAFGSRFLEYATDIHKNRPPELVCQELWPWLDQIALPLVIASFGGGRPGPELAGLDRDVTCHYRSLPLLYARESDAAVAMLEAVAGDKENRRILRDWPQVKQMVYQNRGRKARALFDRNDLPRREQMIRNALKREGLWLR
;
A
#
# COMPACT_ATOMS: atom_id res chain seq x y z
N MET A 1 20.81 3.36 19.79
CA MET A 1 21.24 2.38 18.78
C MET A 1 20.64 2.81 17.44
N THR A 2 21.42 2.90 16.37
CA THR A 2 20.87 3.13 15.02
C THR A 2 20.03 1.91 14.60
N PRO A 3 18.80 2.10 14.06
CA PRO A 3 18.00 1.00 13.54
C PRO A 3 18.77 0.16 12.52
N ALA A 4 18.49 -1.15 12.48
CA ALA A 4 19.07 -2.05 11.49
C ALA A 4 18.65 -1.62 10.07
N PRO A 5 19.53 -1.73 9.07
CA PRO A 5 19.17 -1.43 7.68
C PRO A 5 18.11 -2.41 7.19
N PHE A 6 17.20 -1.94 6.33
CA PHE A 6 16.15 -2.72 5.70
C PHE A 6 15.92 -2.22 4.28
N ASN A 7 15.32 -3.05 3.42
CA ASN A 7 14.98 -2.68 2.05
C ASN A 7 13.54 -2.16 1.97
N ILE A 8 13.28 -1.18 1.11
CA ILE A 8 11.91 -0.80 0.73
C ILE A 8 11.56 -1.58 -0.53
N ALA A 9 10.39 -2.23 -0.56
CA ALA A 9 9.88 -2.93 -1.73
C ALA A 9 8.60 -2.28 -2.24
N ALA A 10 8.45 -2.15 -3.55
CA ALA A 10 7.23 -1.65 -4.18
C ALA A 10 7.01 -2.37 -5.52
N VAL A 11 5.76 -2.50 -5.99
CA VAL A 11 5.47 -3.10 -7.31
C VAL A 11 5.54 -2.03 -8.40
N VAL A 12 6.29 -2.27 -9.48
CA VAL A 12 6.34 -1.36 -10.64
C VAL A 12 5.84 -2.05 -11.90
N GLN A 13 5.09 -1.33 -12.73
CA GLN A 13 4.54 -1.80 -14.00
C GLN A 13 4.44 -0.65 -15.01
N ARG A 14 4.22 -0.98 -16.29
CA ARG A 14 3.88 0.03 -17.32
C ARG A 14 2.73 0.94 -16.86
N GLY A 15 2.75 2.18 -17.35
CA GLY A 15 1.67 3.15 -17.10
C GLY A 15 1.78 3.79 -15.72
N ARG A 16 0.64 3.88 -15.01
CA ARG A 16 0.51 4.68 -13.78
C ARG A 16 1.54 4.33 -12.71
N LEU A 17 1.76 3.04 -12.43
CA LEU A 17 2.65 2.59 -11.35
C LEU A 17 4.11 3.04 -11.58
N GLY A 18 4.57 3.15 -12.84
CA GLY A 18 5.89 3.68 -13.14
C GLY A 18 6.07 5.14 -12.71
N PHE A 19 5.07 5.99 -12.94
CA PHE A 19 5.12 7.40 -12.51
C PHE A 19 4.95 7.56 -11.00
N GLU A 20 4.13 6.72 -10.37
CA GLU A 20 4.00 6.66 -8.91
C GLU A 20 5.32 6.23 -8.26
N ALA A 21 5.98 5.20 -8.80
CA ALA A 21 7.32 4.78 -8.36
C ALA A 21 8.36 5.90 -8.47
N LEU A 22 8.28 6.77 -9.49
CA LEU A 22 9.16 7.94 -9.61
C LEU A 22 8.95 8.92 -8.46
N LEU A 23 7.70 9.19 -8.08
CA LEU A 23 7.39 10.05 -6.94
C LEU A 23 7.86 9.43 -5.62
N LEU A 24 7.66 8.12 -5.43
CA LEU A 24 8.16 7.38 -4.28
C LEU A 24 9.69 7.45 -4.17
N ALA A 25 10.42 7.12 -5.24
CA ALA A 25 11.88 7.13 -5.27
C ALA A 25 12.45 8.55 -5.02
N ALA A 26 11.89 9.56 -5.69
CA ALA A 26 12.34 10.94 -5.54
C ALA A 26 12.06 11.50 -4.13
N SER A 27 10.90 11.17 -3.55
CA SER A 27 10.54 11.60 -2.20
C SER A 27 11.40 10.90 -1.14
N LEU A 28 11.70 9.60 -1.31
CA LEU A 28 12.65 8.88 -0.45
C LEU A 28 14.01 9.57 -0.42
N ARG A 29 14.61 9.86 -1.58
CA ARG A 29 15.94 10.49 -1.66
C ARG A 29 15.96 11.90 -1.09
N ARG A 30 14.84 12.62 -1.14
CA ARG A 30 14.71 13.96 -0.56
C ARG A 30 14.51 13.94 0.95
N ALA A 31 13.64 13.06 1.45
CA ALA A 31 13.26 13.00 2.86
C ALA A 31 14.26 12.23 3.72
N ASP A 32 14.94 11.24 3.13
CA ASP A 32 15.90 10.39 3.81
C ASP A 32 17.15 10.14 2.91
N PRO A 33 17.98 11.18 2.67
CA PRO A 33 19.16 11.05 1.83
C PRO A 33 20.20 10.06 2.39
N GLY A 34 20.14 9.80 3.70
CA GLY A 34 20.99 8.84 4.41
C GLY A 34 20.43 7.42 4.46
N PHE A 35 19.32 7.13 3.77
CA PHE A 35 18.72 5.79 3.76
C PHE A 35 19.72 4.76 3.22
N ARG A 36 20.17 3.87 4.12
CA ARG A 36 21.21 2.85 3.86
C ARG A 36 20.69 1.59 3.17
N GLY A 37 19.37 1.42 3.10
CA GLY A 37 18.73 0.31 2.42
C GLY A 37 18.59 0.53 0.92
N ARG A 38 18.02 -0.48 0.25
CA ARG A 38 17.71 -0.44 -1.18
C ARG A 38 16.24 -0.14 -1.43
N LEU A 39 15.93 0.50 -2.54
CA LEU A 39 14.56 0.59 -3.08
C LEU A 39 14.42 -0.46 -4.18
N LEU A 40 13.73 -1.56 -3.87
CA LEU A 40 13.54 -2.71 -4.74
C LEU A 40 12.18 -2.61 -5.42
N LEU A 41 12.18 -2.43 -6.73
CA LEU A 41 10.98 -2.34 -7.56
C LEU A 41 10.67 -3.71 -8.16
N MET A 42 9.71 -4.42 -7.56
CA MET A 42 9.24 -5.72 -8.03
C MET A 42 8.50 -5.54 -9.35
N GLU A 43 9.05 -6.09 -10.43
CA GLU A 43 8.55 -5.92 -11.79
C GLU A 43 8.03 -7.27 -12.34
N PRO A 44 6.70 -7.46 -12.49
CA PRO A 44 6.17 -8.67 -13.09
C PRO A 44 6.69 -8.79 -14.53
N GLN A 45 7.02 -10.02 -14.92
CA GLN A 45 7.49 -10.34 -16.27
C GLN A 45 6.33 -10.83 -17.16
N PRO A 46 6.44 -10.70 -18.50
CA PRO A 46 5.50 -11.31 -19.42
C PRO A 46 5.37 -12.80 -19.17
N GLY A 47 4.15 -13.32 -19.28
CA GLY A 47 3.86 -14.73 -19.05
C GLY A 47 2.41 -15.04 -19.32
N ARG A 48 2.00 -16.29 -19.09
CA ARG A 48 0.65 -16.77 -19.41
C ARG A 48 -0.48 -15.94 -18.77
N LEU A 49 -0.23 -15.35 -17.60
CA LEU A 49 -1.23 -14.57 -16.85
C LEU A 49 -1.19 -13.06 -17.17
N TRP A 50 -0.40 -12.65 -18.17
CA TRP A 50 -0.28 -11.27 -18.64
C TRP A 50 -0.45 -11.23 -20.16
N PRO A 51 -1.65 -10.90 -20.68
CA PRO A 51 -1.87 -10.82 -22.13
C PRO A 51 -1.05 -9.71 -22.78
N ASP A 52 -0.78 -8.63 -22.04
CA ASP A 52 0.12 -7.55 -22.42
C ASP A 52 1.39 -7.55 -21.52
N ASP A 53 2.55 -7.19 -22.08
CA ASP A 53 3.84 -7.17 -21.35
C ASP A 53 3.84 -6.18 -20.15
N PRO A 54 3.72 -6.61 -18.90
CA PRO A 54 3.43 -5.69 -17.79
C PRO A 54 4.63 -4.80 -17.38
N ARG A 55 5.82 -5.02 -17.93
CA ARG A 55 7.06 -4.35 -17.53
C ARG A 55 7.02 -2.87 -17.81
N LEU A 56 7.78 -2.11 -17.02
CA LEU A 56 8.04 -0.70 -17.32
C LEU A 56 8.89 -0.62 -18.60
N PRO A 57 8.44 0.09 -19.64
CA PRO A 57 9.21 0.23 -20.88
C PRO A 57 10.60 0.84 -20.63
N GLU A 58 11.56 0.43 -21.45
CA GLU A 58 12.87 1.07 -21.50
C GLU A 58 12.75 2.57 -21.84
N GLY A 59 13.69 3.37 -21.34
CA GLY A 59 13.79 4.81 -21.61
C GLY A 59 13.78 5.67 -20.36
N GLY A 60 13.49 6.97 -20.54
CA GLY A 60 13.79 8.01 -19.54
C GLY A 60 13.18 7.80 -18.16
N LEU A 61 12.00 7.19 -18.04
CA LEU A 61 11.38 6.89 -16.74
C LEU A 61 12.16 5.78 -15.99
N ARG A 62 12.52 4.69 -16.68
CA ARG A 62 13.32 3.60 -16.11
C ARG A 62 14.72 4.09 -15.75
N GLU A 63 15.37 4.82 -16.65
CA GLU A 63 16.68 5.45 -16.42
C GLU A 63 16.66 6.36 -15.19
N ARG A 64 15.60 7.17 -15.02
CA ARG A 64 15.48 8.06 -13.87
C ARG A 64 15.30 7.30 -12.56
N LEU A 65 14.50 6.23 -12.55
CA LEU A 65 14.34 5.38 -11.37
C LEU A 65 15.69 4.76 -10.96
N THR A 66 16.45 4.23 -11.91
CA THR A 66 17.80 3.70 -11.67
C THR A 66 18.75 4.80 -11.15
N ALA A 67 18.70 6.01 -11.72
CA ALA A 67 19.52 7.14 -11.28
C ALA A 67 19.18 7.61 -9.84
N LEU A 68 17.93 7.40 -9.39
CA LEU A 68 17.50 7.63 -8.00
C LEU A 68 17.88 6.47 -7.07
N GLY A 69 18.59 5.45 -7.57
CA GLY A 69 19.05 4.29 -6.81
C GLY A 69 17.96 3.25 -6.56
N ALA A 70 16.96 3.17 -7.44
CA ALA A 70 16.00 2.07 -7.43
C ALA A 70 16.55 0.87 -8.23
N GLU A 71 16.30 -0.34 -7.75
CA GLU A 71 16.73 -1.59 -8.38
C GLU A 71 15.50 -2.37 -8.84
N PHE A 72 15.46 -2.75 -10.13
CA PHE A 72 14.37 -3.55 -10.67
C PHE A 72 14.57 -5.03 -10.34
N VAL A 73 13.59 -5.64 -9.71
CA VAL A 73 13.58 -7.05 -9.30
C VAL A 73 12.53 -7.80 -10.12
N PRO A 74 12.92 -8.52 -11.19
CA PRO A 74 11.96 -9.23 -12.03
C PRO A 74 11.37 -10.45 -11.31
N PHE A 75 10.07 -10.69 -11.52
CA PHE A 75 9.42 -11.92 -11.03
C PHE A 75 8.35 -12.42 -12.00
N GLU A 76 8.06 -13.71 -11.96
CA GLU A 76 7.00 -14.35 -12.75
C GLU A 76 5.70 -14.42 -11.93
N SER A 77 4.59 -13.96 -12.50
CA SER A 77 3.25 -14.20 -11.93
C SER A 77 2.78 -15.61 -12.27
N ARG A 78 2.56 -16.44 -11.26
CA ARG A 78 2.15 -17.85 -11.39
C ARG A 78 0.71 -18.10 -10.98
N ILE A 79 0.18 -17.30 -10.07
CA ILE A 79 -1.17 -17.48 -9.50
C ILE A 79 -2.14 -16.38 -9.91
N PHE A 80 -1.77 -15.11 -9.77
CA PHE A 80 -2.73 -14.00 -9.88
C PHE A 80 -2.71 -13.30 -11.24
N GLY A 81 -1.56 -12.76 -11.64
CA GLY A 81 -1.38 -12.00 -12.88
C GLY A 81 -2.38 -10.85 -13.08
N GLU A 82 -2.70 -10.53 -14.34
CA GLU A 82 -3.61 -9.42 -14.68
C GLU A 82 -5.00 -9.51 -14.02
N PRO A 83 -5.68 -10.68 -13.95
CA PRO A 83 -6.99 -10.78 -13.31
C PRO A 83 -7.03 -10.31 -11.85
N TYR A 84 -5.89 -10.36 -11.15
CA TYR A 84 -5.74 -9.81 -9.80
C TYR A 84 -4.35 -9.20 -9.62
N ALA A 85 -4.09 -8.08 -10.30
CA ALA A 85 -2.80 -7.40 -10.27
C ALA A 85 -2.33 -7.01 -8.84
N TYR A 86 -3.24 -6.84 -7.88
CA TYR A 86 -2.87 -6.62 -6.47
C TYR A 86 -2.02 -7.77 -5.91
N GLY A 87 -2.19 -9.00 -6.41
CA GLY A 87 -1.38 -10.18 -6.07
C GLY A 87 0.11 -10.04 -6.39
N ASN A 88 0.51 -9.07 -7.22
CA ASN A 88 1.92 -8.78 -7.48
C ASN A 88 2.70 -8.44 -6.20
N LYS A 89 2.06 -7.80 -5.19
CA LYS A 89 2.70 -7.53 -3.89
C LYS A 89 2.92 -8.77 -3.03
N ILE A 90 2.28 -9.88 -3.41
CA ILE A 90 2.43 -11.19 -2.76
C ILE A 90 3.49 -12.00 -3.49
N GLU A 91 3.30 -12.22 -4.80
CA GLU A 91 4.20 -13.07 -5.61
C GLU A 91 5.60 -12.46 -5.76
N GLY A 92 5.70 -11.12 -5.86
CA GLY A 92 6.98 -10.42 -6.01
C GLY A 92 7.92 -10.59 -4.81
N LEU A 93 7.39 -10.84 -3.61
CA LEU A 93 8.20 -11.00 -2.40
C LEU A 93 9.18 -12.18 -2.52
N ALA A 94 8.83 -13.22 -3.27
CA ALA A 94 9.69 -14.39 -3.48
C ALA A 94 10.96 -14.08 -4.29
N ALA A 95 10.97 -12.97 -5.03
CA ALA A 95 12.11 -12.53 -5.83
C ALA A 95 13.07 -11.59 -5.06
N LEU A 96 12.66 -11.08 -3.90
CA LEU A 96 13.50 -10.19 -3.10
C LEU A 96 14.67 -10.94 -2.42
N PRO A 97 15.79 -10.26 -2.13
CA PRO A 97 16.80 -10.73 -1.18
C PRO A 97 16.16 -11.02 0.17
N ASP A 98 16.58 -12.09 0.85
CA ASP A 98 15.96 -12.52 2.10
C ASP A 98 16.51 -11.75 3.32
N GLU A 99 16.22 -10.45 3.31
CA GLU A 99 16.63 -9.45 4.30
C GLU A 99 15.40 -8.68 4.79
N PRO A 100 15.46 -8.00 5.95
CA PRO A 100 14.37 -7.16 6.43
C PRO A 100 13.83 -6.21 5.36
N PHE A 101 12.51 -6.15 5.21
CA PHE A 101 11.86 -5.34 4.20
C PHE A 101 10.64 -4.60 4.74
N LEU A 102 10.38 -3.43 4.17
CA LEU A 102 9.14 -2.67 4.28
C LEU A 102 8.52 -2.58 2.88
N PHE A 103 7.38 -3.21 2.67
CA PHE A 103 6.60 -3.01 1.46
C PHE A 103 5.83 -1.69 1.55
N LEU A 104 5.80 -0.94 0.45
CA LEU A 104 4.96 0.24 0.24
C LEU A 104 4.24 0.12 -1.11
N ASP A 105 2.95 0.43 -1.16
CA ASP A 105 2.28 0.70 -2.44
C ASP A 105 2.95 1.91 -3.13
N THR A 106 3.03 1.89 -4.47
CA THR A 106 3.77 2.92 -5.23
C THR A 106 3.20 4.31 -5.10
N ASP A 107 1.92 4.43 -4.79
CA ASP A 107 1.23 5.69 -4.51
C ASP A 107 1.47 6.19 -3.07
N THR A 108 2.70 6.03 -2.60
CA THR A 108 3.20 6.51 -1.32
C THR A 108 4.27 7.58 -1.53
N LEU A 109 4.15 8.72 -0.83
CA LEU A 109 5.24 9.69 -0.71
C LEU A 109 5.96 9.52 0.61
N ILE A 110 7.29 9.61 0.60
CA ILE A 110 8.08 9.71 1.82
C ILE A 110 8.21 11.18 2.21
N THR A 111 7.75 11.55 3.40
CA THR A 111 7.75 12.92 3.91
C THR A 111 8.69 13.13 5.10
N GLY A 112 9.21 12.05 5.68
CA GLY A 112 10.19 12.07 6.77
C GLY A 112 11.22 10.93 6.68
N ALA A 113 12.16 10.90 7.63
CA ALA A 113 13.22 9.90 7.67
C ALA A 113 12.68 8.51 8.05
N VAL A 114 12.39 7.68 7.05
CA VAL A 114 11.87 6.31 7.23
C VAL A 114 12.89 5.40 7.93
N SER A 115 14.19 5.65 7.76
CA SER A 115 15.27 4.92 8.45
C SER A 115 15.32 5.16 9.96
N ALA A 116 14.65 6.21 10.46
CA ALA A 116 14.60 6.51 11.88
C ALA A 116 13.49 5.75 12.63
N LEU A 117 12.58 5.08 11.91
CA LEU A 117 11.50 4.31 12.51
C LEU A 117 12.03 3.02 13.15
N PRO A 118 11.64 2.71 14.40
CA PRO A 118 12.12 1.54 15.12
C PRO A 118 11.32 0.29 14.73
N CYS A 119 11.37 -0.12 13.46
CA CYS A 119 10.69 -1.33 12.99
C CYS A 119 11.26 -2.59 13.64
N ASP A 120 10.45 -3.31 14.41
CA ASP A 120 10.75 -4.65 14.90
C ASP A 120 10.38 -5.70 13.84
N PHE A 121 11.34 -6.05 12.97
CA PHE A 121 11.09 -6.97 11.86
C PHE A 121 10.79 -8.42 12.29
N ASP A 122 11.00 -8.79 13.56
CA ASP A 122 10.57 -10.07 14.12
C ASP A 122 9.07 -10.11 14.44
N ARG A 123 8.44 -8.94 14.60
CA ARG A 123 7.00 -8.79 14.91
C ARG A 123 6.32 -7.99 13.79
N PRO A 124 5.91 -8.65 12.70
CA PRO A 124 5.38 -7.94 11.54
C PRO A 124 4.11 -7.17 11.88
N ALA A 125 3.90 -6.05 11.17
CA ALA A 125 2.70 -5.24 11.25
C ALA A 125 2.36 -4.66 9.87
N ALA A 126 1.20 -4.01 9.78
CA ALA A 126 0.70 -3.39 8.56
C ALA A 126 -0.12 -2.13 8.84
N SER A 127 -0.47 -1.42 7.77
CA SER A 127 -1.19 -0.14 7.84
C SER A 127 -2.53 -0.23 8.55
N MET A 128 -2.72 0.68 9.51
CA MET A 128 -3.97 0.93 10.22
C MET A 128 -4.78 2.05 9.54
N ARG A 129 -4.33 2.57 8.39
CA ARG A 129 -5.05 3.57 7.58
C ARG A 129 -6.16 2.92 6.75
N ARG A 130 -7.21 2.47 7.45
CA ARG A 130 -8.29 1.61 6.94
C ARG A 130 -9.68 2.17 7.23
N GLU A 131 -10.67 1.65 6.51
CA GLU A 131 -12.11 1.90 6.73
C GLU A 131 -12.82 0.55 6.85
N GLY A 132 -14.05 0.52 7.39
CA GLY A 132 -14.87 -0.70 7.49
C GLY A 132 -15.43 -1.16 6.14
N THR A 133 -14.56 -1.47 5.19
CA THR A 133 -14.92 -1.89 3.82
C THR A 133 -15.12 -3.40 3.68
N TRP A 134 -14.63 -4.17 4.64
CA TRP A 134 -14.75 -5.63 4.69
C TRP A 134 -14.63 -6.11 6.14
N PRO A 135 -15.34 -7.17 6.56
CA PRO A 135 -16.50 -7.83 5.94
C PRO A 135 -17.68 -6.89 5.69
N GLN A 136 -18.58 -7.26 4.77
CA GLN A 136 -19.90 -6.64 4.64
C GLN A 136 -20.94 -7.47 5.40
N ILE A 137 -21.75 -6.82 6.25
CA ILE A 137 -22.75 -7.51 7.07
C ILE A 137 -24.10 -7.52 6.36
N GLU A 138 -24.69 -8.70 6.24
CA GLU A 138 -26.03 -8.93 5.69
C GLU A 138 -26.99 -9.35 6.82
N LEU A 139 -28.28 -9.05 6.68
CA LEU A 139 -29.28 -9.22 7.74
C LEU A 139 -29.36 -10.64 8.34
N TYR A 140 -29.15 -11.66 7.51
CA TYR A 140 -29.14 -13.08 7.91
C TYR A 140 -27.80 -13.76 7.62
N GLY A 141 -26.76 -12.95 7.37
CA GLY A 141 -25.43 -13.43 7.08
C GLY A 141 -24.59 -13.60 8.35
N PRO A 142 -23.41 -14.22 8.22
CA PRO A 142 -22.43 -14.27 9.29
C PRO A 142 -22.02 -12.87 9.77
N GLY A 143 -21.85 -12.73 11.08
CA GLY A 143 -21.33 -11.54 11.73
C GLY A 143 -19.81 -11.38 11.55
N TYR A 144 -19.26 -10.25 12.00
CA TYR A 144 -17.81 -10.01 11.95
C TYR A 144 -17.03 -11.05 12.76
N ALA A 145 -17.50 -11.41 13.96
CA ALA A 145 -16.87 -12.41 14.82
C ALA A 145 -16.80 -13.78 14.14
N GLU A 146 -17.88 -14.14 13.45
CA GLU A 146 -18.00 -15.43 12.77
C GLU A 146 -17.09 -15.49 11.55
N THR A 147 -17.11 -14.44 10.70
CA THR A 147 -16.26 -14.35 9.52
C THR A 147 -14.78 -14.38 9.87
N TRP A 148 -14.31 -13.54 10.81
CA TRP A 148 -12.91 -13.54 11.22
C TRP A 148 -12.55 -14.80 12.03
N GLY A 149 -13.42 -15.23 12.94
CA GLY A 149 -13.20 -16.43 13.73
C GLY A 149 -13.03 -17.68 12.86
N ALA A 150 -13.81 -17.82 11.79
CA ALA A 150 -13.66 -18.91 10.82
C ALA A 150 -12.30 -18.91 10.13
N LEU A 151 -11.81 -17.73 9.72
CA LEU A 151 -10.49 -17.58 9.11
C LEU A 151 -9.36 -17.92 10.09
N TYR A 152 -9.43 -17.46 11.34
CA TYR A 152 -8.44 -17.78 12.35
C TYR A 152 -8.44 -19.28 12.71
N ARG A 153 -9.63 -19.88 12.89
CA ARG A 153 -9.77 -21.32 13.13
C ARG A 153 -9.15 -22.15 12.01
N ARG A 154 -9.36 -21.75 10.75
CA ARG A 154 -8.85 -22.44 9.57
C ARG A 154 -7.32 -22.58 9.59
N TYR A 155 -6.61 -21.60 10.11
CA TYR A 155 -5.14 -21.58 10.18
C TYR A 155 -4.59 -21.89 11.58
N GLY A 156 -5.43 -22.31 12.53
CA GLY A 156 -5.00 -22.63 13.90
C GLY A 156 -4.45 -21.44 14.68
N LEU A 157 -4.94 -20.23 14.37
CA LEU A 157 -4.45 -18.98 14.96
C LEU A 157 -5.28 -18.57 16.18
N ASP A 158 -4.66 -17.86 17.13
CA ASP A 158 -5.34 -17.33 18.31
C ASP A 158 -6.19 -16.10 17.95
N PHE A 159 -7.49 -16.33 17.74
CA PHE A 159 -8.43 -15.26 17.43
C PHE A 159 -8.62 -14.30 18.60
N GLN A 160 -8.62 -14.80 19.84
CA GLN A 160 -8.91 -13.97 21.02
C GLN A 160 -7.78 -12.98 21.29
N ALA A 161 -6.53 -13.42 21.15
CA ALA A 161 -5.37 -12.54 21.24
C ALA A 161 -5.35 -11.44 20.16
N SER A 162 -6.10 -11.60 19.06
CA SER A 162 -6.17 -10.62 17.98
C SER A 162 -7.17 -9.48 18.22
N LEU A 163 -8.10 -9.62 19.18
CA LEU A 163 -9.20 -8.68 19.37
C LEU A 163 -8.77 -7.38 20.06
N ASP A 164 -9.35 -6.26 19.61
CA ASP A 164 -9.30 -4.99 20.34
C ASP A 164 -10.59 -4.82 21.16
N LEU A 165 -10.49 -5.15 22.45
CA LEU A 165 -11.63 -5.16 23.37
C LEU A 165 -12.11 -3.77 23.78
N SER A 166 -11.44 -2.69 23.34
CA SER A 166 -11.97 -1.32 23.51
C SER A 166 -13.19 -1.05 22.64
N TRP A 167 -13.39 -1.86 21.60
CA TRP A 167 -14.54 -1.80 20.72
C TRP A 167 -15.57 -2.89 21.09
N PRO A 168 -16.87 -2.58 20.99
CA PRO A 168 -17.91 -3.56 21.27
C PRO A 168 -17.85 -4.71 20.26
N ASP A 169 -18.44 -5.83 20.65
CA ASP A 169 -18.63 -6.97 19.75
C ASP A 169 -19.41 -6.53 18.50
N GLU A 170 -19.13 -7.20 17.38
CA GLU A 170 -19.71 -6.86 16.07
C GLU A 170 -19.40 -5.45 15.53
N TYR A 171 -18.36 -4.79 16.06
CA TYR A 171 -17.82 -3.58 15.47
C TYR A 171 -16.51 -3.84 14.72
N TRP A 172 -16.44 -3.42 13.45
CA TRP A 172 -15.33 -3.77 12.54
C TRP A 172 -13.92 -3.44 13.09
N GLN A 173 -13.77 -2.37 13.89
CA GLN A 173 -12.46 -2.00 14.47
C GLN A 173 -11.94 -2.97 15.52
N ARG A 174 -12.84 -3.75 16.16
CA ARG A 174 -12.50 -4.82 17.11
C ARG A 174 -11.61 -5.87 16.46
N TYR A 175 -11.83 -6.16 15.19
CA TYR A 175 -11.15 -7.23 14.47
C TYR A 175 -9.89 -6.73 13.76
N MET A 176 -8.94 -7.65 13.58
CA MET A 176 -7.65 -7.35 12.95
C MET A 176 -7.81 -7.37 11.43
N TYR A 177 -7.87 -6.19 10.82
CA TYR A 177 -8.07 -6.00 9.38
C TYR A 177 -7.14 -4.91 8.87
N PHE A 178 -6.24 -5.10 7.92
CA PHE A 178 -5.28 -4.03 7.57
C PHE A 178 -5.55 -3.42 6.19
N ASN A 179 -5.09 -2.19 5.99
CA ASN A 179 -4.83 -1.72 4.64
C ASN A 179 -3.50 -2.35 4.17
N ALA A 180 -3.47 -2.94 2.97
CA ALA A 180 -2.26 -3.57 2.43
C ALA A 180 -1.31 -2.58 1.71
N GLY A 181 -1.37 -1.29 2.10
CA GLY A 181 -0.53 -0.22 1.55
C GLY A 181 0.87 -0.16 2.13
N TRP A 182 1.06 -0.71 3.34
CA TRP A 182 2.38 -1.07 3.84
C TRP A 182 2.31 -2.25 4.79
N PHE A 183 3.37 -3.05 4.79
CA PHE A 183 3.63 -4.13 5.75
C PHE A 183 5.13 -4.45 5.77
N PHE A 184 5.64 -5.04 6.83
CA PHE A 184 7.05 -5.39 6.95
C PHE A 184 7.26 -6.74 7.62
N HIS A 185 8.42 -7.35 7.37
CA HIS A 185 8.89 -8.55 8.07
C HIS A 185 10.40 -8.72 7.84
N LYS A 186 11.06 -9.55 8.65
CA LYS A 186 12.50 -9.85 8.51
C LYS A 186 12.88 -10.66 7.27
N SER A 187 11.93 -11.39 6.71
CA SER A 187 12.14 -12.32 5.59
C SER A 187 11.00 -12.18 4.58
N PRO A 188 11.24 -11.61 3.38
CA PRO A 188 10.25 -11.58 2.32
C PRO A 188 9.95 -12.97 1.76
N ARG A 189 10.89 -13.92 1.83
CA ARG A 189 10.63 -15.30 1.38
C ARG A 189 9.63 -16.01 2.27
N ALA A 190 9.85 -15.99 3.58
CA ALA A 190 8.93 -16.61 4.54
C ALA A 190 7.56 -15.92 4.51
N PHE A 191 7.55 -14.59 4.53
CA PHE A 191 6.31 -13.82 4.49
C PHE A 191 5.52 -14.04 3.19
N GLY A 192 6.20 -13.91 2.05
CA GLY A 192 5.60 -14.09 0.73
C GLY A 192 5.06 -15.50 0.50
N SER A 193 5.79 -16.54 0.92
CA SER A 193 5.31 -17.93 0.84
C SER A 193 4.03 -18.14 1.64
N ARG A 194 3.98 -17.66 2.88
CA ARG A 194 2.80 -17.78 3.76
C ARG A 194 1.62 -16.96 3.22
N PHE A 195 1.90 -15.78 2.70
CA PHE A 195 0.89 -14.91 2.13
C PHE A 195 0.29 -15.50 0.85
N LEU A 196 1.11 -16.06 -0.03
CA LEU A 196 0.64 -16.74 -1.24
C LEU A 196 -0.19 -17.99 -0.90
N GLU A 197 0.26 -18.78 0.07
CA GLU A 197 -0.44 -19.96 0.58
C GLU A 197 -1.84 -19.59 1.09
N TYR A 198 -1.93 -18.64 2.03
CA TYR A 198 -3.19 -18.24 2.65
C TYR A 198 -4.11 -17.57 1.64
N ALA A 199 -3.63 -16.63 0.82
CA ALA A 199 -4.48 -15.97 -0.18
C ALA A 199 -5.04 -16.97 -1.21
N THR A 200 -4.23 -17.94 -1.66
CA THR A 200 -4.67 -18.98 -2.61
C THR A 200 -5.69 -19.92 -1.97
N ASP A 201 -5.46 -20.33 -0.72
CA ASP A 201 -6.38 -21.21 0.00
C ASP A 201 -7.70 -20.53 0.33
N ILE A 202 -7.70 -19.29 0.82
CA ILE A 202 -8.94 -18.50 1.03
C ILE A 202 -9.71 -18.37 -0.28
N HIS A 203 -9.03 -18.10 -1.39
CA HIS A 203 -9.69 -17.99 -2.68
C HIS A 203 -10.41 -19.27 -3.08
N LYS A 204 -9.71 -20.41 -3.01
CA LYS A 204 -10.15 -21.71 -3.54
C LYS A 204 -11.07 -22.46 -2.58
N ASN A 205 -10.87 -22.31 -1.28
CA ASN A 205 -11.48 -23.13 -0.23
C ASN A 205 -12.14 -22.24 0.84
N ARG A 206 -13.03 -21.35 0.40
CA ARG A 206 -13.72 -20.39 1.29
C ARG A 206 -14.52 -21.12 2.37
N PRO A 207 -14.36 -20.75 3.66
CA PRO A 207 -15.24 -21.27 4.71
C PRO A 207 -16.68 -20.75 4.51
N PRO A 208 -17.71 -21.47 5.02
CA PRO A 208 -19.12 -21.07 4.88
C PRO A 208 -19.43 -19.66 5.38
N GLU A 209 -18.72 -19.19 6.41
CA GLU A 209 -18.89 -17.87 7.01
C GLU A 209 -18.46 -16.72 6.08
N LEU A 210 -17.85 -17.03 4.94
CA LEU A 210 -17.49 -16.08 3.88
C LEU A 210 -18.50 -16.07 2.72
N VAL A 211 -19.66 -16.73 2.85
CA VAL A 211 -20.68 -16.87 1.78
C VAL A 211 -21.16 -15.55 1.20
N CYS A 212 -21.29 -14.51 2.03
CA CYS A 212 -21.72 -13.16 1.63
C CYS A 212 -20.55 -12.26 1.21
N GLN A 213 -19.30 -12.74 1.25
CA GLN A 213 -18.13 -11.89 1.17
C GLN A 213 -17.51 -11.88 -0.23
N GLU A 214 -17.36 -10.67 -0.76
CA GLU A 214 -16.50 -10.41 -1.89
C GLU A 214 -15.03 -10.51 -1.48
N LEU A 215 -14.26 -11.28 -2.24
CA LEU A 215 -12.82 -11.42 -2.05
C LEU A 215 -12.05 -10.48 -2.99
N TRP A 216 -12.64 -10.01 -4.09
CA TRP A 216 -12.01 -9.06 -5.00
C TRP A 216 -12.61 -7.67 -4.73
N PRO A 217 -11.79 -6.63 -4.49
CA PRO A 217 -10.32 -6.57 -4.57
C PRO A 217 -9.57 -6.93 -3.27
N TRP A 218 -10.26 -7.35 -2.20
CA TRP A 218 -9.78 -7.39 -0.83
C TRP A 218 -8.90 -8.58 -0.41
N LEU A 219 -8.63 -9.55 -1.29
CA LEU A 219 -7.98 -10.82 -0.93
C LEU A 219 -6.64 -10.63 -0.21
N ASP A 220 -5.81 -9.70 -0.67
CA ASP A 220 -4.56 -9.33 -0.02
C ASP A 220 -4.79 -8.82 1.41
N GLN A 221 -5.76 -7.94 1.60
CA GLN A 221 -6.13 -7.40 2.92
C GLN A 221 -6.80 -8.41 3.85
N ILE A 222 -7.50 -9.41 3.30
CA ILE A 222 -8.14 -10.50 4.06
C ILE A 222 -7.07 -11.48 4.58
N ALA A 223 -6.11 -11.86 3.74
CA ALA A 223 -5.05 -12.78 4.13
C ALA A 223 -3.98 -12.14 5.02
N LEU A 224 -3.66 -10.85 4.82
CA LEU A 224 -2.61 -10.14 5.54
C LEU A 224 -2.65 -10.26 7.08
N PRO A 225 -3.77 -10.03 7.78
CA PRO A 225 -3.82 -10.18 9.25
C PRO A 225 -3.51 -11.61 9.72
N LEU A 226 -3.92 -12.62 8.95
CA LEU A 226 -3.67 -14.04 9.27
C LEU A 226 -2.18 -14.37 9.11
N VAL A 227 -1.55 -13.85 8.04
CA VAL A 227 -0.11 -13.98 7.82
C VAL A 227 0.67 -13.34 8.96
N ILE A 228 0.33 -12.10 9.31
CA ILE A 228 0.94 -11.35 10.42
C ILE A 228 0.81 -12.11 11.74
N ALA A 229 -0.40 -12.58 12.07
CA ALA A 229 -0.64 -13.35 13.29
C ALA A 229 0.15 -14.67 13.31
N SER A 230 0.34 -15.33 12.17
CA SER A 230 1.12 -16.57 12.06
C SER A 230 2.61 -16.41 12.37
N PHE A 231 3.13 -15.17 12.29
CA PHE A 231 4.50 -14.80 12.68
C PHE A 231 4.57 -14.15 14.07
N GLY A 232 3.48 -14.17 14.85
CA GLY A 232 3.42 -13.52 16.16
C GLY A 232 3.37 -11.99 16.11
N GLY A 233 3.10 -11.42 14.93
CA GLY A 233 2.89 -9.99 14.72
C GLY A 233 1.49 -9.52 15.10
N GLY A 234 1.19 -8.24 14.85
CA GLY A 234 -0.11 -7.67 15.21
C GLY A 234 -0.31 -6.23 14.73
N ARG A 235 -1.11 -5.47 15.49
CA ARG A 235 -1.29 -4.02 15.23
C ARG A 235 0.02 -3.27 15.52
N PRO A 236 0.41 -2.29 14.70
CA PRO A 236 1.60 -1.49 14.97
C PRO A 236 1.44 -0.67 16.25
N GLY A 237 2.54 -0.51 17.00
CA GLY A 237 2.60 0.39 18.14
C GLY A 237 2.67 1.88 17.75
N PRO A 238 2.51 2.80 18.72
CA PRO A 238 2.55 4.24 18.48
C PRO A 238 3.86 4.72 17.84
N GLU A 239 4.96 4.03 18.07
CA GLU A 239 6.28 4.30 17.47
C GLU A 239 6.30 4.15 15.95
N LEU A 240 5.33 3.42 15.37
CA LEU A 240 5.17 3.24 13.93
C LEU A 240 4.04 4.10 13.33
N ALA A 241 3.39 4.96 14.13
CA ALA A 241 2.30 5.81 13.66
C ALA A 241 2.71 6.75 12.51
N GLY A 242 4.02 7.05 12.39
CA GLY A 242 4.57 7.81 11.28
C GLY A 242 4.32 7.18 9.90
N LEU A 243 4.23 5.85 9.80
CA LEU A 243 3.95 5.15 8.52
C LEU A 243 2.53 5.38 7.99
N ASP A 244 1.60 5.80 8.84
CA ASP A 244 0.24 6.18 8.43
C ASP A 244 0.01 7.70 8.48
N ARG A 245 1.06 8.48 8.79
CA ARG A 245 0.97 9.92 9.05
C ARG A 245 2.15 10.71 8.47
N ASP A 246 3.11 11.09 9.31
CA ASP A 246 4.04 12.18 9.00
C ASP A 246 5.32 11.72 8.28
N VAL A 247 5.62 10.42 8.29
CA VAL A 247 6.81 9.85 7.63
C VAL A 247 6.46 9.34 6.23
N THR A 248 5.30 8.73 6.04
CA THR A 248 4.81 8.30 4.74
C THR A 248 3.35 8.70 4.51
N CYS A 249 3.04 9.07 3.27
CA CYS A 249 1.71 9.48 2.85
C CYS A 249 1.25 8.59 1.68
N HIS A 250 0.50 7.53 2.00
CA HIS A 250 -0.23 6.73 1.01
C HIS A 250 -1.44 7.52 0.52
N TYR A 251 -1.32 8.08 -0.68
CA TYR A 251 -2.23 9.14 -1.14
C TYR A 251 -3.43 8.65 -1.94
N ARG A 252 -3.45 7.39 -2.42
CA ARG A 252 -4.50 6.75 -3.26
C ARG A 252 -4.70 7.37 -4.64
N SER A 253 -4.80 8.69 -4.71
CA SER A 253 -4.83 9.49 -5.94
C SER A 253 -4.36 10.93 -5.66
N LEU A 254 -3.79 11.59 -6.67
CA LEU A 254 -3.32 12.97 -6.51
C LEU A 254 -4.46 13.96 -6.16
N PRO A 255 -5.69 13.82 -6.66
CA PRO A 255 -6.79 14.65 -6.17
C PRO A 255 -7.09 14.49 -4.69
N LEU A 256 -7.04 13.27 -4.15
CA LEU A 256 -7.20 13.04 -2.72
C LEU A 256 -6.02 13.63 -1.94
N LEU A 257 -4.79 13.51 -2.46
CA LEU A 257 -3.61 14.13 -1.87
C LEU A 257 -3.84 15.61 -1.59
N TYR A 258 -4.18 16.38 -2.62
CA TYR A 258 -4.42 17.81 -2.49
C TYR A 258 -5.62 18.14 -1.60
N ALA A 259 -6.68 17.34 -1.68
CA ALA A 259 -7.93 17.59 -0.98
C ALA A 259 -7.84 17.34 0.53
N ARG A 260 -7.06 16.36 1.01
CA ARG A 260 -7.10 15.95 2.42
C ARG A 260 -5.75 15.86 3.12
N GLU A 261 -4.64 15.65 2.42
CA GLU A 261 -3.35 15.42 3.08
C GLU A 261 -2.70 16.73 3.60
N SER A 262 -1.70 16.59 4.45
CA SER A 262 -1.00 17.70 5.11
C SER A 262 -0.32 18.64 4.12
N ASP A 263 -0.05 19.88 4.55
CA ASP A 263 0.73 20.83 3.74
C ASP A 263 2.13 20.29 3.44
N ALA A 264 2.72 19.54 4.37
CA ALA A 264 4.02 18.88 4.17
C ALA A 264 3.98 17.85 3.03
N ALA A 265 2.91 17.03 2.94
CA ALA A 265 2.76 16.07 1.85
C ALA A 265 2.58 16.75 0.49
N VAL A 266 1.78 17.83 0.43
CA VAL A 266 1.63 18.65 -0.78
C VAL A 266 2.95 19.30 -1.17
N ALA A 267 3.67 19.91 -0.22
CA ALA A 267 4.96 20.53 -0.47
C ALA A 267 6.01 19.52 -0.95
N MET A 268 6.01 18.30 -0.38
CA MET A 268 6.87 17.21 -0.84
C MET A 268 6.55 16.83 -2.29
N LEU A 269 5.28 16.60 -2.63
CA LEU A 269 4.85 16.31 -4.00
C LEU A 269 5.30 17.42 -4.97
N GLU A 270 5.00 18.68 -4.66
CA GLU A 270 5.34 19.81 -5.51
C GLU A 270 6.86 19.97 -5.67
N ALA A 271 7.64 19.71 -4.62
CA ALA A 271 9.10 19.76 -4.68
C ALA A 271 9.69 18.65 -5.57
N VAL A 272 9.27 17.39 -5.38
CA VAL A 272 9.80 16.27 -6.19
C VAL A 272 9.33 16.34 -7.64
N ALA A 273 8.09 16.76 -7.88
CA ALA A 273 7.56 16.96 -9.22
C ALA A 273 8.11 18.24 -9.88
N GLY A 274 8.64 19.18 -9.10
CA GLY A 274 9.25 20.43 -9.57
C GLY A 274 10.69 20.28 -10.03
N ASP A 275 11.40 19.25 -9.58
CA ASP A 275 12.76 18.92 -10.02
C ASP A 275 12.83 18.81 -11.55
N LYS A 276 13.88 19.38 -12.16
CA LYS A 276 13.97 19.56 -13.63
C LYS A 276 13.86 18.23 -14.38
N GLU A 277 14.56 17.20 -13.88
CA GLU A 277 14.63 15.89 -14.52
C GLU A 277 13.32 15.13 -14.32
N ASN A 278 12.79 15.13 -13.09
CA ASN A 278 11.48 14.53 -12.80
C ASN A 278 10.36 15.21 -13.61
N ARG A 279 10.37 16.55 -13.68
CA ARG A 279 9.38 17.34 -14.41
C ARG A 279 9.36 17.04 -15.90
N ARG A 280 10.50 16.69 -16.49
CA ARG A 280 10.54 16.30 -17.91
C ARG A 280 9.71 15.04 -18.14
N ILE A 281 9.80 14.06 -17.25
CA ILE A 281 9.13 12.76 -17.36
C ILE A 281 7.67 12.84 -16.89
N LEU A 282 7.43 13.43 -15.73
CA LEU A 282 6.09 13.51 -15.13
C LEU A 282 5.10 14.38 -15.92
N ARG A 283 5.58 15.22 -16.85
CA ARG A 283 4.72 15.97 -17.78
C ARG A 283 3.91 15.07 -18.71
N ASP A 284 4.36 13.84 -18.94
CA ASP A 284 3.69 12.85 -19.78
C ASP A 284 2.59 12.10 -19.02
N TRP A 285 2.55 12.23 -17.69
CA TRP A 285 1.48 11.67 -16.87
C TRP A 285 0.35 12.70 -16.67
N PRO A 286 -0.87 12.46 -17.20
CA PRO A 286 -1.95 13.44 -17.15
C PRO A 286 -2.31 13.91 -15.73
N GLN A 287 -2.22 13.03 -14.74
CA GLN A 287 -2.54 13.30 -13.35
C GLN A 287 -1.59 14.36 -12.76
N VAL A 288 -0.26 14.20 -12.89
CA VAL A 288 0.70 15.22 -12.42
C VAL A 288 0.62 16.49 -13.27
N LYS A 289 0.50 16.34 -14.60
CA LYS A 289 0.38 17.49 -15.50
C LYS A 289 -0.77 18.41 -15.08
N GLN A 290 -1.92 17.84 -14.79
CA GLN A 290 -3.10 18.59 -14.41
C GLN A 290 -3.04 19.07 -12.95
N MET A 291 -2.76 18.18 -12.00
CA MET A 291 -2.84 18.52 -10.58
C MET A 291 -1.71 19.44 -10.14
N VAL A 292 -0.47 19.17 -10.59
CA VAL A 292 0.70 19.95 -10.18
C VAL A 292 0.94 21.09 -11.15
N TYR A 293 1.20 20.82 -12.43
CA TYR A 293 1.69 21.85 -13.35
C TYR A 293 0.62 22.82 -13.85
N GLN A 294 -0.65 22.40 -13.89
CA GLN A 294 -1.78 23.27 -14.26
C GLN A 294 -2.55 23.79 -13.04
N ASN A 295 -1.98 23.65 -11.83
CA ASN A 295 -2.55 24.14 -10.57
C ASN A 295 -3.96 23.60 -10.22
N ARG A 296 -4.43 22.52 -10.85
CA ARG A 296 -5.74 21.93 -10.49
C ARG A 296 -5.72 21.33 -9.08
N GLY A 297 -4.57 20.90 -8.58
CA GLY A 297 -4.34 20.48 -7.20
C GLY A 297 -4.63 21.58 -6.19
N ARG A 298 -4.11 22.79 -6.42
CA ARG A 298 -4.39 23.94 -5.54
C ARG A 298 -5.87 24.32 -5.56
N LYS A 299 -6.53 24.24 -6.72
CA LYS A 299 -7.98 24.42 -6.81
C LYS A 299 -8.73 23.35 -6.01
N ALA A 300 -8.34 22.08 -6.12
CA ALA A 300 -8.92 20.99 -5.33
C ALA A 300 -8.73 21.21 -3.83
N ARG A 301 -7.53 21.63 -3.39
CA ARG A 301 -7.24 21.94 -1.99
C ARG A 301 -8.10 23.07 -1.45
N ALA A 302 -8.35 24.11 -2.25
CA ALA A 302 -9.16 25.28 -1.86
C ALA A 302 -10.66 24.99 -1.67
N LEU A 303 -11.15 23.82 -2.13
CA LEU A 303 -12.55 23.42 -1.92
C LEU A 303 -12.86 22.98 -0.49
N PHE A 304 -11.84 22.70 0.31
CA PHE A 304 -12.00 22.08 1.62
C PHE A 304 -11.35 22.93 2.70
N ASP A 305 -12.10 23.18 3.77
CA ASP A 305 -11.53 23.74 5.00
C ASP A 305 -10.56 22.72 5.61
N ARG A 306 -9.33 23.15 5.86
CA ARG A 306 -8.26 22.31 6.40
C ARG A 306 -8.52 21.93 7.85
N ASN A 307 -9.27 22.75 8.59
CA ASN A 307 -9.60 22.52 9.99
C ASN A 307 -10.90 21.73 10.16
N ASP A 308 -11.70 21.56 9.10
CA ASP A 308 -12.96 20.83 9.10
C ASP A 308 -13.14 19.99 7.83
N LEU A 309 -12.24 19.01 7.65
CA LEU A 309 -12.32 18.10 6.51
C LEU A 309 -13.52 17.15 6.65
N PRO A 310 -14.21 16.80 5.54
CA PRO A 310 -15.26 15.80 5.57
C PRO A 310 -14.75 14.47 6.13
N ARG A 311 -15.47 13.90 7.10
CA ARG A 311 -15.07 12.66 7.79
C ARG A 311 -15.00 11.43 6.89
N ARG A 312 -15.75 11.41 5.78
CA ARG A 312 -15.82 10.28 4.84
C ARG A 312 -15.12 10.65 3.54
N GLU A 313 -14.18 9.81 3.10
CA GLU A 313 -13.49 9.98 1.80
C GLU A 313 -14.50 10.11 0.64
N GLN A 314 -15.63 9.41 0.73
CA GLN A 314 -16.69 9.46 -0.27
C GLN A 314 -17.23 10.87 -0.51
N MET A 315 -17.33 11.70 0.52
CA MET A 315 -17.81 13.08 0.39
C MET A 315 -16.78 13.95 -0.35
N ILE A 316 -15.50 13.80 0.00
CA ILE A 316 -14.38 14.48 -0.69
C ILE A 316 -14.37 14.09 -2.17
N ARG A 317 -14.45 12.80 -2.46
CA ARG A 317 -14.49 12.26 -3.83
C ARG A 317 -15.67 12.83 -4.63
N ASN A 318 -16.86 12.90 -4.04
CA ASN A 318 -18.04 13.42 -4.73
C ASN A 318 -17.91 14.92 -5.04
N ALA A 319 -17.38 15.72 -4.09
CA ALA A 319 -17.12 17.14 -4.32
C ALA A 319 -16.09 17.34 -5.45
N LEU A 320 -14.99 16.59 -5.44
CA LEU A 320 -13.97 16.64 -6.51
C LEU A 320 -14.55 16.26 -7.88
N LYS A 321 -15.41 15.24 -7.95
CA LYS A 321 -16.09 14.84 -9.19
C LYS A 321 -17.01 15.94 -9.72
N ARG A 322 -17.79 16.58 -8.83
CA ARG A 322 -18.70 17.68 -9.19
C ARG A 322 -17.95 18.87 -9.80
N GLU A 323 -16.79 19.20 -9.26
CA GLU A 323 -15.92 20.28 -9.78
C GLU A 323 -15.03 19.83 -10.96
N GLY A 324 -15.22 18.60 -11.47
CA GLY A 324 -14.44 18.02 -12.57
C GLY A 324 -12.97 17.76 -12.23
N LEU A 325 -12.57 17.85 -10.95
CA LEU A 325 -11.20 17.74 -10.43
C LEU A 325 -10.81 16.30 -10.06
N TRP A 326 -11.68 15.33 -10.29
CA TRP A 326 -11.38 13.92 -10.09
C TRP A 326 -10.68 13.33 -11.31
N LEU A 327 -9.45 12.87 -11.11
CA LEU A 327 -8.62 12.15 -12.09
C LEU A 327 -8.22 10.82 -11.46
N ARG A 328 -8.37 9.71 -12.19
CA ARG A 328 -7.92 8.37 -11.75
C ARG A 328 -7.02 7.77 -12.81
#